data_AF-A0A6B1B3D0-F1
#
_entry.id   AF-A0A6B1B3D0-F1
#
_cell.length_a   1.000
_cell.length_b   1.000
_cell.length_c   1.000
_cell.angle_alpha   90.00
_cell.angle_beta   90.00
_cell.angle_gamma   90.00
#
_symmetry.space_group_name_H-M   'P 1'
#
loop_
_entity.id
_entity.type
_entity.pdbx_description
1 polymer ?
#
loop_
_entity_poly.entity_id
_entity_poly.type
_entity_poly.pdbx_seq_one_letter_code
_entity_poly.pdbx_strand_id
1 'polypeptide(L)'
;MTTELHLSIDRSASVPRQIADQLRVMIAAGNLKRGVRLPPTRTLATELGVGRRSVVDAFEQLIGEGWLRSTHGSGTWVADIRPIPRAADDNPELYPEPATPRFDLYSGEVDISEKFQDAWRSAARRVPLDGVLAPDVGEHRLRAAITHRLSAVRGLTAHPGEVLITAGTTESMLLIALGLELNRGLGIGMEDPGYPRTTDVLRTIGAKLRPIPITSDGIDTAALRAAAPELAAVVVSPSHQYPMGHRMPIASRQEIIAIGKQSQVTIIEDDYDSEFRYGAPPLPPLATLDAEVIYLGTLSKLLAPSIRLSYIVARGARLDALKRIRTALGPTVAKPIQLIVADLLESGELDAHASRQRRRYARRRHDLANRFDDTPGVVRISGLDAGLHVTLELDERLDAPAIQRQLKSQGIAVGTLHDCHLDPTTARQGLIVIYSGHELDDLATCATAIQDVISSAQLTERADLRSPPSTTQRPPPNHVYRAISSPSRNESQQDTPEQGFDGGGNWAATS
;
A
#
# COMPACT_ATOMS: atom_id res chain seq x y z
N MET A 1 15.46 -13.44 58.61
CA MET A 1 14.70 -12.18 58.70
C MET A 1 13.60 -12.23 57.65
N THR A 2 12.35 -12.21 58.08
CA THR A 2 11.17 -12.23 57.21
C THR A 2 10.88 -10.80 56.78
N THR A 3 10.66 -10.56 55.49
CA THR A 3 10.41 -9.21 54.95
C THR A 3 8.98 -8.79 55.29
N GLU A 4 8.78 -7.68 55.99
CA GLU A 4 7.44 -7.11 56.19
C GLU A 4 6.92 -6.52 54.87
N LEU A 5 5.72 -6.93 54.46
CA LEU A 5 5.06 -6.46 53.23
C LEU A 5 3.84 -5.62 53.60
N HIS A 6 3.89 -4.32 53.32
CA HIS A 6 2.73 -3.45 53.47
C HIS A 6 1.90 -3.46 52.19
N LEU A 7 0.84 -4.27 52.15
CA LEU A 7 -0.11 -4.34 51.04
C LEU A 7 -1.49 -3.85 51.51
N SER A 8 -2.14 -3.01 50.71
CA SER A 8 -3.50 -2.53 50.96
C SER A 8 -4.51 -3.44 50.25
N ILE A 9 -5.60 -3.83 50.90
CA ILE A 9 -6.61 -4.73 50.34
C ILE A 9 -7.98 -4.08 50.37
N ASP A 10 -8.58 -3.90 49.18
CA ASP A 10 -9.99 -3.61 49.01
C ASP A 10 -10.75 -4.92 48.73
N ARG A 11 -11.74 -5.24 49.58
CA ARG A 11 -12.52 -6.48 49.46
C ARG A 11 -13.59 -6.42 48.37
N SER A 12 -13.83 -5.27 47.76
CA SER A 12 -14.76 -5.10 46.64
C SER A 12 -14.20 -5.64 45.30
N ALA A 13 -12.89 -5.86 45.23
CA ALA A 13 -12.18 -6.33 44.04
C ALA A 13 -11.43 -7.65 44.29
N SER A 14 -10.86 -8.22 43.22
CA SER A 14 -10.11 -9.47 43.29
C SER A 14 -8.87 -9.32 44.18
N VAL A 15 -8.93 -9.88 45.39
CA VAL A 15 -7.84 -9.88 46.38
C VAL A 15 -6.54 -10.51 45.85
N PRO A 16 -6.55 -11.68 45.16
CA PRO A 16 -5.33 -12.24 44.56
C PRO A 16 -4.66 -11.28 43.57
N ARG A 17 -5.47 -10.63 42.71
CA ARG A 17 -4.97 -9.67 41.72
C ARG A 17 -4.33 -8.46 42.39
N GLN A 18 -4.95 -7.92 43.43
CA GLN A 18 -4.38 -6.79 44.18
C GLN A 18 -3.05 -7.10 44.84
N ILE A 19 -2.89 -8.31 45.41
CA ILE A 19 -1.63 -8.78 45.98
C ILE A 19 -0.56 -8.88 44.88
N ALA A 20 -0.92 -9.47 43.74
CA ALA A 20 0.00 -9.61 42.61
C ALA A 20 0.41 -8.24 42.04
N ASP A 21 -0.55 -7.35 41.78
CA ASP A 21 -0.31 -6.01 41.22
C ASP A 21 0.62 -5.17 42.11
N GLN A 22 0.38 -5.15 43.43
CA GLN A 22 1.21 -4.40 44.37
C GLN A 22 2.63 -4.99 44.49
N LEU A 23 2.76 -6.32 44.55
CA LEU A 23 4.07 -6.95 44.56
C LEU A 23 4.85 -6.68 43.27
N ARG A 24 4.20 -6.67 42.09
CA ARG A 24 4.85 -6.25 40.84
C ARG A 24 5.36 -4.83 40.91
N VAL A 25 4.54 -3.89 41.36
CA VAL A 25 4.93 -2.48 41.49
C VAL A 25 6.13 -2.34 42.43
N MET A 26 6.11 -3.02 43.58
CA MET A 26 7.21 -2.99 44.54
C MET A 26 8.51 -3.60 43.98
N ILE A 27 8.43 -4.72 43.25
CA ILE A 27 9.60 -5.35 42.63
C ILE A 27 10.13 -4.48 41.47
N ALA A 28 9.25 -3.99 40.60
CA ALA A 28 9.59 -3.17 39.44
C ALA A 28 10.22 -1.83 39.84
N ALA A 29 9.72 -1.19 40.90
CA ALA A 29 10.29 0.04 41.46
C ALA A 29 11.61 -0.20 42.24
N GLY A 30 12.03 -1.46 42.42
CA GLY A 30 13.22 -1.81 43.21
C GLY A 30 13.04 -1.75 44.74
N ASN A 31 11.81 -1.46 45.21
CA ASN A 31 11.46 -1.43 46.64
C ASN A 31 11.58 -2.82 47.27
N LEU A 32 11.28 -3.87 46.51
CA LEU A 32 11.50 -5.25 46.91
C LEU A 32 12.69 -5.83 46.11
N LYS A 33 13.86 -5.86 46.75
CA LYS A 33 15.13 -6.22 46.10
C LYS A 33 15.13 -7.67 45.59
N ARG A 34 15.87 -7.91 44.50
CA ARG A 34 16.14 -9.26 43.98
C ARG A 34 16.64 -10.21 45.07
N GLY A 35 16.19 -11.46 45.01
CA GLY A 35 16.63 -12.50 45.95
C GLY A 35 16.06 -12.38 47.37
N VAL A 36 15.24 -11.37 47.66
CA VAL A 36 14.56 -11.24 48.96
C VAL A 36 13.53 -12.35 49.12
N ARG A 37 13.54 -13.01 50.28
CA ARG A 37 12.54 -14.04 50.63
C ARG A 37 11.23 -13.37 51.06
N LEU A 38 10.13 -13.81 50.46
CA LEU A 38 8.78 -13.42 50.85
C LEU A 38 8.29 -14.19 52.09
N PRO A 39 7.37 -13.62 52.87
CA PRO A 39 6.70 -14.34 53.94
C PRO A 39 6.00 -15.62 53.43
N PRO A 40 5.91 -16.68 54.24
CA PRO A 40 5.10 -17.84 53.92
C PRO A 40 3.64 -17.44 53.66
N THR A 41 2.99 -18.10 52.70
CA THR A 41 1.62 -17.75 52.28
C THR A 41 0.60 -17.77 53.42
N ARG A 42 0.81 -18.59 54.47
CA ARG A 42 -0.02 -18.60 55.68
C ARG A 42 0.15 -17.33 56.52
N THR A 43 1.39 -16.92 56.74
CA THR A 43 1.74 -15.72 57.52
C THR A 43 1.19 -14.48 56.84
N LEU A 44 1.45 -14.32 55.53
CA LEU A 44 0.97 -13.19 54.76
C LEU A 44 -0.56 -13.13 54.70
N ALA A 45 -1.23 -14.27 54.62
CA ALA A 45 -2.70 -14.31 54.64
C ALA A 45 -3.29 -13.83 55.98
N THR A 46 -2.65 -14.19 57.10
CA THR A 46 -3.03 -13.74 58.44
C THR A 46 -2.78 -12.24 58.60
N GLU A 47 -1.62 -11.73 58.18
CA GLU A 47 -1.27 -10.31 58.26
C GLU A 47 -2.22 -9.42 57.45
N LEU A 48 -2.63 -9.86 56.27
CA LEU A 48 -3.56 -9.12 55.40
C LEU A 48 -5.04 -9.34 55.76
N GLY A 49 -5.35 -10.28 56.67
CA GLY A 49 -6.72 -10.63 57.01
C GLY A 49 -7.52 -11.19 55.83
N VAL A 50 -6.89 -11.99 54.98
CA VAL A 50 -7.47 -12.58 53.75
C VAL A 50 -7.40 -14.11 53.76
N GLY A 51 -8.14 -14.77 52.87
CA GLY A 51 -8.06 -16.21 52.69
C GLY A 51 -6.69 -16.64 52.15
N ARG A 52 -6.09 -17.69 52.73
CA ARG A 52 -4.80 -18.24 52.28
C ARG A 52 -4.75 -18.53 50.79
N ARG A 53 -5.86 -19.01 50.22
CA ARG A 53 -5.97 -19.32 48.80
C ARG A 53 -5.66 -18.10 47.93
N SER A 54 -6.08 -16.90 48.34
CA SER A 54 -5.83 -15.68 47.58
C SER A 54 -4.35 -15.29 47.50
N VAL A 55 -3.59 -15.54 48.57
CA VAL A 55 -2.13 -15.32 48.57
C VAL A 55 -1.42 -16.37 47.72
N VAL A 56 -1.88 -17.63 47.78
CA VAL A 56 -1.33 -18.72 46.95
C VAL A 56 -1.55 -18.43 45.48
N ASP A 57 -2.77 -18.07 45.07
CA ASP A 57 -3.10 -17.75 43.67
C ASP A 57 -2.26 -16.55 43.17
N ALA A 58 -2.06 -15.52 44.00
CA ALA A 58 -1.20 -14.38 43.66
C ALA A 58 0.28 -14.78 43.50
N PHE A 59 0.80 -15.64 44.38
CA PHE A 59 2.18 -16.11 44.29
C PHE A 59 2.37 -17.05 43.09
N GLU A 60 1.42 -17.95 42.83
CA GLU A 60 1.45 -18.83 41.65
C GLU A 60 1.45 -18.01 40.36
N GLN A 61 0.62 -16.96 40.29
CA GLN A 61 0.62 -16.01 39.18
C GLN A 61 1.99 -15.33 39.02
N LEU A 62 2.54 -14.74 40.08
CA LEU A 62 3.84 -14.05 40.03
C LEU A 62 5.03 -14.98 39.76
N ILE A 63 4.95 -16.26 40.16
CA ILE A 63 5.93 -17.28 39.80
C ILE A 63 5.82 -17.61 38.30
N GLY A 64 4.61 -17.80 37.79
CA GLY A 64 4.37 -18.05 36.36
C GLY A 64 4.81 -16.89 35.46
N GLU A 65 4.70 -15.65 35.95
CA GLU A 65 5.17 -14.43 35.27
C GLU A 65 6.68 -14.16 35.47
N GLY A 66 7.37 -14.91 36.34
CA GLY A 66 8.80 -14.76 36.60
C GLY A 66 9.18 -13.62 37.57
N TRP A 67 8.21 -12.99 38.25
CA TRP A 67 8.47 -12.01 39.32
C TRP A 67 8.99 -12.65 40.59
N LEU A 68 8.57 -13.88 40.85
CA LEU A 68 8.99 -14.68 41.99
C LEU A 68 9.57 -16.01 41.53
N ARG A 69 10.45 -16.59 42.36
CA ARG A 69 10.93 -17.96 42.24
C ARG A 69 10.54 -18.74 43.48
N SER A 70 10.07 -19.96 43.30
CA SER A 70 9.82 -20.89 44.40
C SER A 70 10.84 -22.02 44.35
N THR A 71 11.30 -22.45 45.52
CA THR A 71 12.16 -23.63 45.68
C THR A 71 11.50 -24.52 46.70
N HIS A 72 11.27 -25.78 46.31
CA HIS A 72 10.53 -26.74 47.12
C HIS A 72 11.11 -26.84 48.54
N GLY A 73 10.26 -26.73 49.56
CA GLY A 73 10.65 -26.77 50.97
C GLY A 73 11.40 -25.54 51.52
N SER A 74 11.78 -24.57 50.68
CA SER A 74 12.70 -23.50 51.07
C SER A 74 12.11 -22.08 51.01
N GLY A 75 10.95 -21.89 50.35
CA GLY A 75 10.19 -20.62 50.35
C GLY A 75 9.95 -20.03 48.97
N THR A 76 9.53 -18.77 48.92
CA THR A 76 9.35 -17.96 47.71
C THR A 76 10.25 -16.74 47.80
N TRP A 77 10.98 -16.41 46.73
CA TRP A 77 11.88 -15.25 46.66
C TRP A 77 11.55 -14.37 45.47
N VAL A 78 11.90 -13.10 45.54
CA VAL A 78 11.93 -12.22 44.37
C VAL A 78 12.96 -12.75 43.38
N ALA A 79 12.54 -12.88 42.13
CA ALA A 79 13.42 -13.31 41.04
C ALA A 79 14.55 -12.29 40.81
N ASP A 80 15.63 -12.73 40.16
CA ASP A 80 16.74 -11.85 39.80
C ASP A 80 16.40 -11.05 38.54
N ILE A 81 15.51 -10.06 38.70
CA ILE A 81 15.08 -9.17 37.62
C ILE A 81 15.97 -7.93 37.62
N ARG A 82 16.53 -7.61 36.46
CA ARG A 82 17.18 -6.31 36.24
C ARG A 82 16.11 -5.25 35.95
N PRO A 83 16.04 -4.14 36.71
CA PRO A 83 15.11 -3.07 36.39
C PRO A 83 15.43 -2.54 34.98
N ILE A 84 14.43 -2.54 34.09
CA ILE A 84 14.49 -1.80 32.83
C ILE A 84 13.86 -0.45 33.14
N PRO A 85 14.62 0.67 33.09
CA PRO A 85 14.04 1.99 33.30
C PRO A 85 12.90 2.20 32.31
N ARG A 86 11.68 2.36 32.82
CA ARG A 86 10.53 2.73 31.99
C ARG A 86 10.68 4.21 31.68
N ALA A 87 10.96 4.56 30.42
CA ALA A 87 10.75 5.92 29.97
C ALA A 87 9.28 6.27 30.25
N ALA A 88 9.01 7.46 30.77
CA ALA A 88 7.63 7.92 30.90
C ALA A 88 7.04 8.00 29.48
N ASP A 89 6.06 7.13 29.20
CA ASP A 89 5.34 7.12 27.92
C ASP A 89 4.37 8.30 27.88
N ASP A 90 4.91 9.49 27.64
CA ASP A 90 4.14 10.72 27.55
C ASP A 90 3.85 11.10 26.09
N ASN A 91 3.65 10.10 25.21
CA ASN A 91 3.33 10.37 23.80
C ASN A 91 1.86 10.05 23.48
N PRO A 92 0.94 11.01 23.69
CA PRO A 92 -0.47 10.84 23.34
C PRO A 92 -0.74 10.78 21.82
N GLU A 93 0.27 10.99 20.96
CA GLU A 93 0.11 11.11 19.49
C GLU A 93 0.79 10.00 18.69
N LEU A 94 0.86 8.76 19.20
CA LEU A 94 1.50 7.66 18.44
C LEU A 94 0.78 7.31 17.12
N TYR A 95 -0.49 7.67 16.97
CA TYR A 95 -1.30 7.47 15.77
C TYR A 95 -2.26 8.65 15.57
N PRO A 96 -1.83 9.77 14.98
CA PRO A 96 -2.76 10.83 14.63
C PRO A 96 -3.79 10.28 13.62
N GLU A 97 -5.07 10.41 13.93
CA GLU A 97 -6.13 10.11 12.97
C GLU A 97 -5.95 11.03 11.76
N PRO A 98 -5.78 10.47 10.54
CA PRO A 98 -5.63 11.31 9.36
C PRO A 98 -6.91 12.13 9.15
N ALA A 99 -6.75 13.43 8.89
CA ALA A 99 -7.88 14.29 8.58
C ALA A 99 -8.61 13.78 7.33
N THR A 100 -9.86 13.36 7.49
CA THR A 100 -10.72 12.95 6.38
C THR A 100 -11.15 14.19 5.58
N PRO A 101 -10.87 14.27 4.27
CA PRO A 101 -11.37 15.36 3.45
C PRO A 101 -12.91 15.33 3.42
N ARG A 102 -13.53 16.50 3.27
CA ARG A 102 -14.98 16.60 3.07
C ARG A 102 -15.41 15.93 1.77
N PHE A 103 -14.61 16.08 0.72
CA PHE A 103 -14.82 15.45 -0.59
C PHE A 103 -13.53 14.76 -1.04
N ASP A 104 -13.55 13.42 -1.11
CA ASP A 104 -12.41 12.63 -1.57
C ASP A 104 -12.55 12.24 -3.04
N LEU A 105 -11.97 13.05 -3.93
CA LEU A 105 -11.93 12.80 -5.38
C LEU A 105 -10.62 12.09 -5.79
N TYR A 106 -9.94 11.40 -4.87
CA TYR A 106 -8.65 10.77 -5.11
C TYR A 106 -8.58 9.29 -4.71
N SER A 107 -9.13 8.89 -3.55
CA SER A 107 -8.98 7.51 -3.05
C SER A 107 -9.77 6.46 -3.84
N GLY A 108 -10.71 6.91 -4.67
CA GLY A 108 -11.48 6.06 -5.58
C GLY A 108 -12.59 5.29 -4.88
N GLU A 109 -13.28 5.96 -3.96
CA GLU A 109 -14.57 5.54 -3.41
C GLU A 109 -15.54 5.16 -4.52
N VAL A 110 -16.38 4.16 -4.27
CA VAL A 110 -17.39 3.70 -5.21
C VAL A 110 -18.75 3.71 -4.54
N ASP A 111 -19.74 4.14 -5.29
CA ASP A 111 -21.13 4.14 -4.88
C ASP A 111 -21.72 2.72 -4.77
N ILE A 112 -22.15 2.37 -3.55
CA ILE A 112 -22.76 1.08 -3.20
C ILE A 112 -24.24 1.25 -2.86
N SER A 113 -25.10 0.93 -3.82
CA SER A 113 -26.56 1.00 -3.66
C SER A 113 -27.09 0.08 -2.56
N GLU A 114 -28.16 0.48 -1.86
CA GLU A 114 -28.83 -0.34 -0.83
C GLU A 114 -29.21 -1.73 -1.35
N LYS A 115 -29.69 -1.83 -2.60
CA LYS A 115 -29.99 -3.11 -3.26
C LYS A 115 -28.79 -4.06 -3.27
N PHE A 116 -27.58 -3.54 -3.51
CA PHE A 116 -26.37 -4.36 -3.51
C PHE A 116 -25.93 -4.72 -2.09
N GLN A 117 -26.15 -3.83 -1.11
CA GLN A 117 -25.95 -4.17 0.30
C GLN A 117 -26.88 -5.31 0.73
N ASP A 118 -28.13 -5.33 0.29
CA ASP A 118 -29.06 -6.43 0.57
C ASP A 118 -28.64 -7.75 -0.08
N ALA A 119 -28.17 -7.70 -1.33
CA ALA A 119 -27.60 -8.86 -2.01
C ALA A 119 -26.38 -9.41 -1.24
N TRP A 120 -25.49 -8.52 -0.79
CA TRP A 120 -24.33 -8.87 0.05
C TRP A 120 -24.77 -9.53 1.36
N ARG A 121 -25.69 -8.92 2.11
CA ARG A 121 -26.24 -9.48 3.37
C ARG A 121 -26.88 -10.85 3.14
N SER A 122 -27.57 -11.02 2.01
CA SER A 122 -28.18 -12.29 1.61
C SER A 122 -27.13 -13.37 1.37
N ALA A 123 -26.08 -13.06 0.60
CA ALA A 123 -24.96 -13.96 0.36
C ALA A 123 -24.21 -14.31 1.65
N ALA A 124 -23.95 -13.32 2.51
CA ALA A 124 -23.30 -13.51 3.81
C ALA A 124 -24.05 -14.50 4.72
N ARG A 125 -25.39 -14.48 4.73
CA ARG A 125 -26.20 -15.44 5.52
C ARG A 125 -26.03 -16.90 5.09
N ARG A 126 -25.60 -17.15 3.85
CA ARG A 126 -25.37 -18.51 3.31
C ARG A 126 -23.97 -19.04 3.60
N VAL A 127 -23.05 -18.19 4.06
CA VAL A 127 -21.65 -18.55 4.25
C VAL A 127 -21.40 -18.94 5.70
N PRO A 128 -20.92 -20.17 5.96
CA PRO A 128 -20.60 -20.58 7.32
C PRO A 128 -19.35 -19.87 7.82
N LEU A 129 -19.35 -19.50 9.10
CA LEU A 129 -18.13 -19.14 9.82
C LEU A 129 -17.52 -20.43 10.38
N ASP A 130 -16.49 -20.93 9.72
CA ASP A 130 -15.70 -22.07 10.19
C ASP A 130 -14.25 -21.65 10.48
N GLY A 131 -13.50 -22.52 11.18
CA GLY A 131 -12.10 -22.30 11.53
C GLY A 131 -11.11 -22.68 10.43
N VAL A 132 -11.57 -22.84 9.18
CA VAL A 132 -10.76 -23.38 8.07
C VAL A 132 -10.29 -22.25 7.16
N LEU A 133 -8.99 -22.17 6.93
CA LEU A 133 -8.43 -21.21 5.98
C LEU A 133 -8.85 -21.54 4.54
N ALA A 134 -8.94 -20.52 3.69
CA ALA A 134 -9.02 -20.74 2.25
C ALA A 134 -7.74 -21.44 1.77
N PRO A 135 -7.79 -22.23 0.68
CA PRO A 135 -6.58 -22.68 0.00
C PRO A 135 -5.67 -21.49 -0.33
N ASP A 136 -4.35 -21.68 -0.35
CA ASP A 136 -3.37 -20.62 -0.64
C ASP A 136 -3.70 -19.82 -1.91
N VAL A 137 -4.12 -20.50 -2.98
CA VAL A 137 -4.49 -19.86 -4.26
C VAL A 137 -5.89 -19.24 -4.27
N GLY A 138 -6.67 -19.45 -3.21
CA GLY A 138 -8.07 -19.04 -3.07
C GLY A 138 -9.08 -20.16 -3.33
N GLU A 139 -10.31 -19.90 -2.89
CA GLU A 139 -11.46 -20.80 -2.99
C GLU A 139 -11.75 -21.18 -4.44
N HIS A 140 -11.94 -22.47 -4.69
CA HIS A 140 -12.20 -22.98 -6.04
C HIS A 140 -13.48 -22.38 -6.63
N ARG A 141 -14.54 -22.26 -5.82
CA ARG A 141 -15.83 -21.68 -6.22
C ARG A 141 -15.67 -20.25 -6.75
N LEU A 142 -14.90 -19.41 -6.04
CA LEU A 142 -14.60 -18.04 -6.48
C LEU A 142 -13.77 -18.04 -7.78
N ARG A 143 -12.70 -18.82 -7.85
CA ARG A 143 -11.85 -18.89 -9.05
C ARG A 143 -12.65 -19.34 -10.28
N ALA A 144 -13.55 -20.32 -10.12
CA ALA A 144 -14.44 -20.78 -11.19
C ALA A 144 -15.40 -19.67 -11.64
N ALA A 145 -16.05 -18.99 -10.71
CA ALA A 145 -16.95 -17.87 -11.01
C ALA A 145 -16.21 -16.73 -11.75
N ILE A 146 -14.97 -16.41 -11.34
CA ILE A 146 -14.12 -15.42 -12.03
C ILE A 146 -13.81 -15.87 -13.46
N THR A 147 -13.39 -17.12 -13.69
CA THR A 147 -13.09 -17.61 -15.05
C THR A 147 -14.31 -17.60 -15.96
N HIS A 148 -15.50 -17.94 -15.43
CA HIS A 148 -16.75 -17.86 -16.18
C HIS A 148 -17.04 -16.42 -16.60
N ARG A 149 -16.93 -15.47 -15.65
CA ARG A 149 -17.13 -14.05 -15.92
C ARG A 149 -16.12 -13.48 -16.93
N LEU A 150 -14.84 -13.82 -16.82
CA LEU A 150 -13.81 -13.40 -17.75
C LEU A 150 -14.10 -13.87 -19.18
N SER A 151 -14.51 -15.13 -19.34
CA SER A 151 -14.91 -15.66 -20.65
C SER A 151 -16.13 -14.92 -21.21
N ALA A 152 -17.15 -14.68 -20.39
CA ALA A 152 -18.40 -14.09 -20.83
C ALA A 152 -18.30 -12.58 -21.13
N VAL A 153 -17.55 -11.83 -20.32
CA VAL A 153 -17.51 -10.36 -20.37
C VAL A 153 -16.29 -9.82 -21.10
N ARG A 154 -15.17 -10.57 -21.06
CA ARG A 154 -13.86 -10.12 -21.57
C ARG A 154 -13.31 -11.00 -22.69
N GLY A 155 -13.92 -12.14 -22.98
CA GLY A 155 -13.43 -13.10 -23.96
C GLY A 155 -12.14 -13.80 -23.54
N LEU A 156 -11.75 -13.72 -22.26
CA LEU A 156 -10.55 -14.36 -21.74
C LEU A 156 -10.88 -15.74 -21.18
N THR A 157 -10.55 -16.77 -21.92
CA THR A 157 -10.66 -18.17 -21.47
C THR A 157 -9.49 -18.51 -20.56
N ALA A 158 -9.80 -18.96 -19.34
CA ALA A 158 -8.83 -19.44 -18.37
C ALA A 158 -9.40 -20.61 -17.56
N HIS A 159 -8.54 -21.50 -17.09
CA HIS A 159 -8.92 -22.58 -16.18
C HIS A 159 -8.86 -22.08 -14.72
N PRO A 160 -9.75 -22.49 -13.80
CA PRO A 160 -9.71 -22.01 -12.41
C PRO A 160 -8.36 -22.25 -11.72
N GLY A 161 -7.62 -23.29 -12.13
CA GLY A 161 -6.27 -23.59 -11.64
C GLY A 161 -5.16 -22.60 -12.06
N GLU A 162 -5.46 -21.71 -13.00
CA GLU A 162 -4.61 -20.61 -13.50
C GLU A 162 -4.84 -19.30 -12.73
N VAL A 163 -5.84 -19.26 -11.83
CA VAL A 163 -6.23 -18.07 -11.08
C VAL A 163 -5.66 -18.12 -9.66
N LEU A 164 -5.08 -17.01 -9.20
CA LEU A 164 -4.74 -16.79 -7.79
C LEU A 164 -5.54 -15.60 -7.24
N ILE A 165 -6.16 -15.76 -6.09
CA ILE A 165 -6.86 -14.68 -5.38
C ILE A 165 -5.88 -13.87 -4.53
N THR A 166 -6.03 -12.55 -4.51
CA THR A 166 -5.15 -11.61 -3.82
C THR A 166 -5.93 -10.45 -3.20
N ALA A 167 -5.41 -9.87 -2.13
CA ALA A 167 -5.91 -8.76 -1.33
C ALA A 167 -5.62 -7.39 -1.99
N GLY A 168 -6.13 -7.22 -3.21
CA GLY A 168 -5.98 -6.01 -4.02
C GLY A 168 -4.70 -5.98 -4.87
N THR A 169 -4.70 -5.11 -5.87
CA THR A 169 -3.63 -4.96 -6.90
C THR A 169 -2.23 -4.81 -6.31
N THR A 170 -2.08 -4.09 -5.19
CA THR A 170 -0.78 -3.92 -4.50
C THR A 170 -0.17 -5.27 -4.11
N GLU A 171 -0.97 -6.16 -3.53
CA GLU A 171 -0.49 -7.48 -3.13
C GLU A 171 -0.26 -8.37 -4.35
N SER A 172 -1.10 -8.23 -5.38
CA SER A 172 -0.91 -8.94 -6.65
C SER A 172 0.44 -8.59 -7.29
N MET A 173 0.76 -7.29 -7.36
CA MET A 173 2.02 -6.80 -7.92
C MET A 173 3.23 -7.24 -7.09
N LEU A 174 3.10 -7.22 -5.75
CA LEU A 174 4.13 -7.76 -4.86
C LEU A 174 4.38 -9.25 -5.12
N LEU A 175 3.32 -10.05 -5.25
CA LEU A 175 3.44 -11.49 -5.54
C LEU A 175 4.10 -11.72 -6.90
N ILE A 176 3.74 -10.94 -7.92
CA ILE A 176 4.34 -11.01 -9.25
C ILE A 176 5.84 -10.68 -9.18
N ALA A 177 6.18 -9.58 -8.52
CA ALA A 177 7.56 -9.13 -8.46
C ALA A 177 8.46 -10.09 -7.67
N LEU A 178 7.97 -10.66 -6.57
CA LEU A 178 8.70 -11.68 -5.81
C LEU A 178 8.81 -13.00 -6.59
N GLY A 179 7.73 -13.45 -7.22
CA GLY A 179 7.71 -14.71 -7.96
C GLY A 179 8.60 -14.69 -9.20
N LEU A 180 8.70 -13.55 -9.86
CA LEU A 180 9.57 -13.36 -11.03
C LEU A 180 10.93 -12.75 -10.70
N GLU A 181 11.26 -12.59 -9.40
CA GLU A 181 12.51 -12.00 -8.92
C GLU A 181 12.84 -10.61 -9.53
N LEU A 182 11.82 -9.77 -9.76
CA LEU A 182 11.96 -8.47 -10.44
C LEU A 182 12.72 -7.42 -9.62
N ASN A 183 13.12 -7.75 -8.39
CA ASN A 183 14.03 -6.94 -7.58
C ASN A 183 15.52 -7.26 -7.83
N ARG A 184 15.84 -8.19 -8.73
CA ARG A 184 17.20 -8.60 -9.06
C ARG A 184 17.51 -8.36 -10.54
N GLY A 185 18.61 -7.65 -10.80
CA GLY A 185 19.14 -7.50 -12.16
C GLY A 185 18.47 -6.41 -13.00
N LEU A 186 17.69 -6.85 -14.00
CA LEU A 186 17.06 -6.03 -15.04
C LEU A 186 15.90 -5.17 -14.48
N GLY A 187 15.51 -4.15 -15.21
CA GLY A 187 14.45 -3.22 -14.81
C GLY A 187 13.03 -3.69 -15.15
N ILE A 188 12.06 -2.92 -14.68
CA ILE A 188 10.64 -3.05 -15.03
C ILE A 188 10.25 -1.82 -15.83
N GLY A 189 9.77 -2.02 -17.05
CA GLY A 189 9.20 -0.96 -17.88
C GLY A 189 7.85 -0.53 -17.32
N MET A 190 7.68 0.76 -17.07
CA MET A 190 6.46 1.35 -16.54
C MET A 190 5.93 2.38 -17.54
N GLU A 191 4.64 2.35 -17.84
CA GLU A 191 3.99 3.49 -18.51
C GLU A 191 4.26 4.78 -17.70
N ASP A 192 4.68 5.85 -18.37
CA ASP A 192 4.98 7.14 -17.75
C ASP A 192 4.25 8.28 -18.51
N PRO A 193 3.28 8.97 -17.86
CA PRO A 193 2.76 8.72 -16.52
C PRO A 193 2.02 7.38 -16.39
N GLY A 194 2.02 6.81 -15.18
CA GLY A 194 1.41 5.52 -14.85
C GLY A 194 0.74 5.49 -13.47
N TYR A 195 0.36 4.31 -12.99
CA TYR A 195 -0.36 4.17 -11.71
C TYR A 195 0.58 4.30 -10.48
N PRO A 196 0.40 5.31 -9.61
CA PRO A 196 1.34 5.62 -8.54
C PRO A 196 1.56 4.47 -7.55
N ARG A 197 0.49 3.78 -7.16
CA ARG A 197 0.58 2.69 -6.16
C ARG A 197 1.38 1.49 -6.67
N THR A 198 1.38 1.25 -7.97
CA THR A 198 2.22 0.21 -8.59
C THR A 198 3.69 0.62 -8.54
N THR A 199 3.98 1.90 -8.82
CA THR A 199 5.34 2.46 -8.68
C THR A 199 5.85 2.35 -7.25
N ASP A 200 5.04 2.72 -6.26
CA ASP A 200 5.41 2.69 -4.84
C ASP A 200 5.74 1.28 -4.34
N VAL A 201 4.89 0.29 -4.67
CA VAL A 201 5.11 -1.09 -4.21
C VAL A 201 6.35 -1.70 -4.84
N LEU A 202 6.60 -1.44 -6.13
CA LEU A 202 7.79 -1.96 -6.81
C LEU A 202 9.07 -1.27 -6.33
N ARG A 203 9.03 0.03 -6.03
CA ARG A 203 10.17 0.74 -5.40
C ARG A 203 10.46 0.20 -4.00
N THR A 204 9.42 -0.09 -3.21
CA THR A 204 9.55 -0.58 -1.83
C THR A 204 10.33 -1.90 -1.76
N ILE A 205 10.19 -2.76 -2.77
CA ILE A 205 10.93 -4.03 -2.86
C ILE A 205 12.30 -3.91 -3.53
N GLY A 206 12.72 -2.69 -3.89
CA GLY A 206 14.00 -2.40 -4.53
C GLY A 206 14.05 -2.67 -6.03
N ALA A 207 12.91 -2.76 -6.73
CA ALA A 207 12.91 -2.93 -8.19
C ALA A 207 13.41 -1.67 -8.91
N LYS A 208 14.14 -1.87 -10.01
CA LYS A 208 14.59 -0.77 -10.88
C LYS A 208 13.50 -0.44 -11.89
N LEU A 209 12.88 0.71 -11.75
CA LEU A 209 11.81 1.13 -12.67
C LEU A 209 12.38 1.94 -13.84
N ARG A 210 11.90 1.68 -15.05
CA ARG A 210 12.28 2.38 -16.29
C ARG A 210 11.03 3.04 -16.87
N PRO A 211 10.95 4.38 -16.93
CA PRO A 211 9.81 5.05 -17.53
C PRO A 211 9.81 4.80 -19.03
N ILE A 212 8.66 4.38 -19.55
CA ILE A 212 8.38 4.27 -20.97
C ILE A 212 7.28 5.27 -21.28
N PRO A 213 7.55 6.29 -22.12
CA PRO A 213 6.58 7.31 -22.46
C PRO A 213 5.29 6.70 -23.01
N ILE A 214 4.18 7.41 -22.82
CA ILE A 214 2.91 7.09 -23.46
C ILE A 214 2.63 8.04 -24.64
N THR A 215 1.90 7.51 -25.61
CA THR A 215 1.33 8.22 -26.76
C THR A 215 -0.20 8.16 -26.70
N SER A 216 -0.88 8.70 -27.71
CA SER A 216 -2.33 8.53 -27.86
C SER A 216 -2.77 7.06 -27.99
N ASP A 217 -1.85 6.18 -28.40
CA ASP A 217 -2.07 4.75 -28.60
C ASP A 217 -1.62 3.90 -27.40
N GLY A 218 -1.40 4.52 -26.22
CA GLY A 218 -0.87 3.87 -25.03
C GLY A 218 0.65 3.91 -24.97
N ILE A 219 1.29 2.94 -24.33
CA ILE A 219 2.76 2.87 -24.21
C ILE A 219 3.45 3.02 -25.59
N ASP A 220 4.50 3.84 -25.65
CA ASP A 220 5.32 3.99 -26.85
C ASP A 220 6.09 2.68 -27.11
N THR A 221 5.67 1.95 -28.14
CA THR A 221 6.24 0.65 -28.50
C THR A 221 7.65 0.76 -29.07
N ALA A 222 8.02 1.89 -29.66
CA ALA A 222 9.38 2.13 -30.14
C ALA A 222 10.33 2.38 -28.97
N ALA A 223 9.92 3.21 -28.00
CA ALA A 223 10.66 3.41 -26.76
C ALA A 223 10.76 2.11 -25.94
N LEU A 224 9.68 1.35 -25.85
CA LEU A 224 9.68 0.03 -25.21
C LEU A 224 10.68 -0.92 -25.87
N ARG A 225 10.71 -0.99 -27.22
CA ARG A 225 11.64 -1.84 -27.96
C ARG A 225 13.09 -1.46 -27.70
N ALA A 226 13.39 -0.17 -27.63
CA ALA A 226 14.73 0.33 -27.33
C ALA A 226 15.17 -0.04 -25.90
N ALA A 227 14.25 0.03 -24.93
CA ALA A 227 14.53 -0.30 -23.53
C ALA A 227 14.53 -1.82 -23.26
N ALA A 228 13.85 -2.63 -24.07
CA ALA A 228 13.59 -4.05 -23.83
C ALA A 228 14.80 -4.91 -23.43
N PRO A 229 16.03 -4.72 -23.97
CA PRO A 229 17.22 -5.47 -23.54
C PRO A 229 17.58 -5.29 -22.06
N GLU A 230 17.12 -4.22 -21.42
CA GLU A 230 17.35 -3.91 -20.01
C GLU A 230 16.18 -4.29 -19.11
N LEU A 231 15.12 -4.92 -19.63
CA LEU A 231 13.87 -5.17 -18.91
C LEU A 231 13.66 -6.67 -18.63
N ALA A 232 13.23 -6.99 -17.42
CA ALA A 232 12.67 -8.30 -17.08
C ALA A 232 11.15 -8.36 -17.33
N ALA A 233 10.47 -7.22 -17.14
CA ALA A 233 9.03 -7.12 -17.31
C ALA A 233 8.60 -5.72 -17.77
N VAL A 234 7.38 -5.61 -18.27
CA VAL A 234 6.68 -4.35 -18.54
C VAL A 234 5.26 -4.41 -17.98
N VAL A 235 4.84 -3.36 -17.28
CA VAL A 235 3.47 -3.19 -16.78
C VAL A 235 2.71 -2.25 -17.70
N VAL A 236 1.55 -2.68 -18.19
CA VAL A 236 0.72 -1.92 -19.15
C VAL A 236 -0.75 -1.92 -18.74
N SER A 237 -1.47 -0.84 -19.08
CA SER A 237 -2.91 -0.69 -18.82
C SER A 237 -3.71 -0.49 -20.15
N PRO A 238 -3.80 -1.52 -20.99
CA PRO A 238 -4.17 -1.37 -22.41
C PRO A 238 -5.66 -1.09 -22.65
N SER A 239 -6.53 -1.46 -21.71
CA SER A 239 -7.99 -1.28 -21.81
C SER A 239 -8.42 0.17 -21.62
N HIS A 240 -7.73 0.86 -20.71
CA HIS A 240 -7.91 2.25 -20.33
C HIS A 240 -6.65 2.69 -19.57
N GLN A 241 -5.79 3.50 -20.19
CA GLN A 241 -4.49 3.86 -19.63
C GLN A 241 -4.66 4.76 -18.40
N TYR A 242 -3.99 4.47 -17.28
CA TYR A 242 -4.01 5.38 -16.13
C TYR A 242 -2.82 6.34 -16.15
N PRO A 243 -3.00 7.68 -16.06
CA PRO A 243 -4.25 8.41 -15.85
C PRO A 243 -4.86 9.00 -17.13
N MET A 244 -4.23 8.90 -18.30
CA MET A 244 -4.65 9.68 -19.47
C MET A 244 -5.87 9.11 -20.19
N GLY A 245 -6.25 7.88 -19.89
CA GLY A 245 -7.39 7.17 -20.46
C GLY A 245 -7.22 6.73 -21.91
N HIS A 246 -5.99 6.77 -22.43
CA HIS A 246 -5.72 6.33 -23.79
C HIS A 246 -6.10 4.86 -23.97
N ARG A 247 -6.61 4.56 -25.16
CA ARG A 247 -6.98 3.21 -25.56
C ARG A 247 -5.88 2.63 -26.41
N MET A 248 -5.32 1.50 -25.99
CA MET A 248 -4.31 0.84 -26.80
C MET A 248 -4.94 0.10 -27.99
N PRO A 249 -4.63 0.47 -29.25
CA PRO A 249 -5.17 -0.20 -30.43
C PRO A 249 -4.54 -1.58 -30.61
N ILE A 250 -5.17 -2.41 -31.46
CA ILE A 250 -4.73 -3.79 -31.68
C ILE A 250 -3.30 -3.89 -32.23
N ALA A 251 -2.87 -2.93 -33.05
CA ALA A 251 -1.50 -2.89 -33.58
C ALA A 251 -0.46 -2.76 -32.45
N SER A 252 -0.62 -1.77 -31.56
CA SER A 252 0.28 -1.60 -30.41
C SER A 252 0.28 -2.81 -29.48
N ARG A 253 -0.88 -3.44 -29.27
CA ARG A 253 -1.00 -4.69 -28.50
C ARG A 253 -0.18 -5.82 -29.10
N GLN A 254 -0.26 -6.01 -30.43
CA GLN A 254 0.53 -7.01 -31.15
C GLN A 254 2.03 -6.70 -31.10
N GLU A 255 2.41 -5.43 -31.18
CA GLU A 255 3.81 -5.01 -31.08
C GLU A 255 4.41 -5.26 -29.70
N ILE A 256 3.67 -4.99 -28.62
CA ILE A 256 4.12 -5.27 -27.24
C ILE A 256 4.34 -6.78 -27.06
N ILE A 257 3.42 -7.61 -27.56
CA ILE A 257 3.58 -9.07 -27.55
C ILE A 257 4.82 -9.50 -28.34
N ALA A 258 5.03 -8.93 -29.53
CA ALA A 258 6.20 -9.22 -30.33
C ALA A 258 7.50 -8.85 -29.60
N ILE A 259 7.55 -7.66 -28.97
CA ILE A 259 8.71 -7.21 -28.17
C ILE A 259 8.94 -8.16 -26.99
N GLY A 260 7.87 -8.53 -26.27
CA GLY A 260 7.93 -9.47 -25.14
C GLY A 260 8.53 -10.82 -25.54
N LYS A 261 8.09 -11.38 -26.67
CA LYS A 261 8.62 -12.65 -27.19
C LYS A 261 10.07 -12.53 -27.65
N GLN A 262 10.42 -11.46 -28.38
CA GLN A 262 11.76 -11.28 -28.95
C GLN A 262 12.82 -11.00 -27.88
N SER A 263 12.45 -10.27 -26.82
CA SER A 263 13.38 -9.81 -25.79
C SER A 263 13.23 -10.55 -24.45
N GLN A 264 12.35 -11.57 -24.39
CA GLN A 264 12.01 -12.32 -23.18
C GLN A 264 11.49 -11.43 -22.03
N VAL A 265 10.86 -10.30 -22.37
CA VAL A 265 10.24 -9.39 -21.40
C VAL A 265 8.86 -9.93 -21.02
N THR A 266 8.63 -10.15 -19.72
CA THR A 266 7.31 -10.56 -19.23
C THR A 266 6.33 -9.40 -19.28
N ILE A 267 5.16 -9.60 -19.87
CA ILE A 267 4.12 -8.58 -19.94
C ILE A 267 3.13 -8.79 -18.79
N ILE A 268 2.89 -7.73 -18.03
CA ILE A 268 1.91 -7.67 -16.94
C ILE A 268 0.82 -6.69 -17.37
N GLU A 269 -0.38 -7.20 -17.61
CA GLU A 269 -1.57 -6.40 -17.95
C GLU A 269 -2.33 -6.06 -16.67
N ASP A 270 -2.37 -4.78 -16.29
CA ASP A 270 -3.18 -4.26 -15.18
C ASP A 270 -4.54 -3.77 -15.70
N ASP A 271 -5.59 -4.49 -15.32
CA ASP A 271 -6.96 -4.25 -15.75
C ASP A 271 -7.86 -3.86 -14.57
N TYR A 272 -7.93 -2.56 -14.32
CA TYR A 272 -8.48 -2.02 -13.07
C TYR A 272 -9.92 -1.49 -13.17
N ASP A 273 -10.41 -1.15 -14.37
CA ASP A 273 -11.71 -0.48 -14.56
C ASP A 273 -12.46 -0.81 -15.86
N SER A 274 -12.04 -1.82 -16.61
CA SER A 274 -12.60 -2.14 -17.94
C SER A 274 -14.10 -2.43 -17.95
N GLU A 275 -14.70 -2.76 -16.81
CA GLU A 275 -16.14 -2.92 -16.64
C GLU A 275 -16.93 -1.61 -16.86
N PHE A 276 -16.28 -0.47 -16.69
CA PHE A 276 -16.88 0.87 -16.75
C PHE A 276 -16.57 1.57 -18.07
N ARG A 277 -16.93 0.93 -19.19
CA ARG A 277 -16.83 1.55 -20.52
C ARG A 277 -18.13 2.24 -20.91
N TYR A 278 -18.03 3.43 -21.50
CA TYR A 278 -19.20 4.23 -21.90
C TYR A 278 -19.30 4.28 -23.42
N GLY A 279 -20.43 3.87 -23.98
CA GLY A 279 -20.70 3.98 -25.43
C GLY A 279 -20.04 2.92 -26.34
N ALA A 280 -19.21 2.01 -25.80
CA ALA A 280 -18.61 0.91 -26.57
C ALA A 280 -18.51 -0.38 -25.73
N PRO A 281 -18.52 -1.57 -26.35
CA PRO A 281 -18.30 -2.83 -25.64
C PRO A 281 -16.88 -2.89 -25.03
N PRO A 282 -16.68 -3.66 -23.94
CA PRO A 282 -15.37 -3.85 -23.35
C PRO A 282 -14.35 -4.37 -24.37
N LEU A 283 -13.11 -3.88 -24.29
CA LEU A 283 -12.04 -4.40 -25.12
C LEU A 283 -11.56 -5.76 -24.59
N PRO A 284 -11.25 -6.70 -25.49
CA PRO A 284 -10.54 -7.92 -25.12
C PRO A 284 -9.22 -7.57 -24.42
N PRO A 285 -8.86 -8.24 -23.32
CA PRO A 285 -7.54 -8.12 -22.70
C PRO A 285 -6.40 -8.46 -23.67
N LEU A 286 -5.22 -7.90 -23.44
CA LEU A 286 -3.97 -8.31 -24.10
C LEU A 286 -3.70 -9.82 -23.91
N ALA A 287 -4.04 -10.36 -22.74
CA ALA A 287 -3.94 -11.78 -22.42
C ALA A 287 -4.81 -12.71 -23.28
N THR A 288 -5.73 -12.17 -24.10
CA THR A 288 -6.47 -12.97 -25.10
C THR A 288 -5.63 -13.25 -26.35
N LEU A 289 -4.63 -12.41 -26.62
CA LEU A 289 -3.74 -12.53 -27.78
C LEU A 289 -2.51 -13.39 -27.48
N ASP A 290 -2.10 -13.44 -26.22
CA ASP A 290 -0.99 -14.28 -25.79
C ASP A 290 -1.20 -14.80 -24.37
N ALA A 291 -1.18 -16.12 -24.25
CA ALA A 291 -1.36 -16.85 -23.00
C ALA A 291 -0.21 -16.63 -22.00
N GLU A 292 0.92 -16.12 -22.46
CA GLU A 292 2.10 -15.81 -21.64
C GLU A 292 1.96 -14.50 -20.85
N VAL A 293 1.02 -13.62 -21.21
CA VAL A 293 0.74 -12.38 -20.47
C VAL A 293 0.18 -12.72 -19.09
N ILE A 294 0.74 -12.10 -18.04
CA ILE A 294 0.14 -12.14 -16.70
C ILE A 294 -0.99 -11.11 -16.67
N TYR A 295 -2.22 -11.58 -16.52
CA TYR A 295 -3.39 -10.70 -16.41
C TYR A 295 -3.70 -10.44 -14.93
N LEU A 296 -3.80 -9.17 -14.57
CA LEU A 296 -4.17 -8.70 -13.25
C LEU A 296 -5.55 -8.03 -13.33
N GLY A 297 -6.56 -8.67 -12.73
CA GLY A 297 -7.90 -8.12 -12.63
C GLY A 297 -8.27 -7.74 -11.19
N THR A 298 -9.28 -6.90 -11.05
CA THR A 298 -9.82 -6.50 -9.74
C THR A 298 -11.34 -6.54 -9.72
N LEU A 299 -11.91 -6.94 -8.57
CA LEU A 299 -13.34 -6.75 -8.28
C LEU A 299 -13.57 -5.61 -7.30
N SER A 300 -12.50 -4.95 -6.82
CA SER A 300 -12.57 -3.92 -5.79
C SER A 300 -13.40 -2.71 -6.21
N LYS A 301 -13.41 -2.39 -7.51
CA LYS A 301 -14.22 -1.30 -8.08
C LYS A 301 -15.70 -1.65 -8.28
N LEU A 302 -16.03 -2.94 -8.31
CA LEU A 302 -17.42 -3.43 -8.37
C LEU A 302 -18.02 -3.70 -6.98
N LEU A 303 -17.19 -4.05 -6.00
CA LEU A 303 -17.62 -4.47 -4.66
C LEU A 303 -17.59 -3.32 -3.64
N ALA A 304 -16.39 -2.83 -3.36
CA ALA A 304 -16.01 -1.72 -2.51
C ALA A 304 -14.48 -1.78 -2.34
N PRO A 305 -13.73 -0.65 -2.40
CA PRO A 305 -12.29 -0.64 -2.19
C PRO A 305 -11.83 -1.27 -0.86
N SER A 306 -12.68 -1.22 0.17
CA SER A 306 -12.42 -1.81 1.49
C SER A 306 -12.36 -3.34 1.50
N ILE A 307 -13.00 -4.01 0.54
CA ILE A 307 -12.97 -5.49 0.41
C ILE A 307 -11.64 -5.96 -0.15
N ARG A 308 -10.94 -5.12 -0.92
CA ARG A 308 -9.62 -5.40 -1.52
C ARG A 308 -9.55 -6.80 -2.13
N LEU A 309 -10.30 -7.07 -3.19
CA LEU A 309 -10.26 -8.37 -3.87
C LEU A 309 -9.82 -8.20 -5.32
N SER A 310 -8.68 -8.80 -5.62
CA SER A 310 -8.05 -8.87 -6.95
C SER A 310 -7.67 -10.31 -7.26
N TYR A 311 -7.33 -10.58 -8.52
CA TYR A 311 -6.92 -11.89 -8.96
C TYR A 311 -5.87 -11.79 -10.07
N ILE A 312 -5.00 -12.79 -10.12
CA ILE A 312 -3.99 -12.95 -11.16
C ILE A 312 -4.38 -14.17 -12.00
N VAL A 313 -4.33 -14.05 -13.32
CA VAL A 313 -4.34 -15.17 -14.25
C VAL A 313 -2.95 -15.30 -14.86
N ALA A 314 -2.31 -16.46 -14.63
CA ALA A 314 -0.98 -16.78 -15.15
C ALA A 314 -0.89 -18.26 -15.53
N ARG A 315 0.11 -18.61 -16.35
CA ARG A 315 0.29 -19.98 -16.87
C ARG A 315 1.74 -20.47 -16.75
N GLY A 316 1.91 -21.78 -16.87
CA GLY A 316 3.21 -22.45 -16.93
C GLY A 316 4.16 -22.06 -15.80
N ALA A 317 5.42 -21.80 -16.16
CA ALA A 317 6.46 -21.48 -15.19
C ALA A 317 6.17 -20.21 -14.37
N ARG A 318 5.47 -19.22 -14.95
CA ARG A 318 5.09 -17.99 -14.23
C ARG A 318 4.09 -18.34 -13.13
N LEU A 319 3.05 -19.11 -13.45
CA LEU A 319 2.06 -19.58 -12.47
C LEU A 319 2.71 -20.36 -11.32
N ASP A 320 3.63 -21.26 -11.64
CA ASP A 320 4.34 -22.06 -10.63
C ASP A 320 5.19 -21.18 -9.72
N ALA A 321 5.85 -20.16 -10.28
CA ALA A 321 6.63 -19.21 -9.50
C ALA A 321 5.77 -18.39 -8.52
N LEU A 322 4.61 -17.91 -8.98
CA LEU A 322 3.66 -17.20 -8.11
C LEU A 322 3.11 -18.12 -7.01
N LYS A 323 2.78 -19.38 -7.33
CA LYS A 323 2.30 -20.36 -6.36
C LYS A 323 3.34 -20.65 -5.27
N ARG A 324 4.63 -20.76 -5.63
CA ARG A 324 5.71 -20.96 -4.63
C ARG A 324 5.75 -19.84 -3.60
N ILE A 325 5.74 -18.58 -4.05
CA ILE A 325 5.72 -17.43 -3.14
C ILE A 325 4.39 -17.39 -2.36
N ARG A 326 3.27 -17.66 -3.02
CA ARG A 326 1.95 -17.69 -2.38
C ARG A 326 1.89 -18.69 -1.23
N THR A 327 2.42 -19.90 -1.40
CA THR A 327 2.46 -20.90 -0.32
C THR A 327 3.36 -20.49 0.84
N ALA A 328 4.44 -19.75 0.58
CA ALA A 328 5.28 -19.21 1.65
C ALA A 328 4.59 -18.09 2.46
N LEU A 329 3.72 -17.31 1.83
CA LEU A 329 2.98 -16.21 2.46
C LEU A 329 1.63 -16.61 3.06
N GLY A 330 1.04 -17.71 2.56
CA GLY A 330 -0.32 -18.14 2.89
C GLY A 330 -1.43 -17.33 2.17
N PRO A 331 -2.70 -17.65 2.46
CA PRO A 331 -3.85 -16.96 1.91
C PRO A 331 -4.04 -15.59 2.58
N THR A 332 -4.30 -14.55 1.77
CA THR A 332 -4.44 -13.15 2.26
C THR A 332 -5.86 -12.63 2.24
N VAL A 333 -6.77 -13.28 1.50
CA VAL A 333 -8.18 -12.93 1.45
C VAL A 333 -8.98 -13.92 2.28
N ALA A 334 -9.75 -13.42 3.24
CA ALA A 334 -10.55 -14.24 4.14
C ALA A 334 -11.56 -15.13 3.38
N LYS A 335 -11.62 -16.42 3.74
CA LYS A 335 -12.51 -17.41 3.12
C LYS A 335 -13.98 -16.95 3.04
N PRO A 336 -14.60 -16.39 4.11
CA PRO A 336 -16.00 -15.96 4.02
C PRO A 336 -16.23 -14.91 2.94
N ILE A 337 -15.30 -13.96 2.78
CA ILE A 337 -15.37 -12.93 1.73
C ILE A 337 -15.32 -13.57 0.34
N GLN A 338 -14.43 -14.55 0.13
CA GLN A 338 -14.33 -15.23 -1.15
C GLN A 338 -15.63 -15.97 -1.52
N LEU A 339 -16.27 -16.64 -0.55
CA LEU A 339 -17.52 -17.37 -0.77
C LEU A 339 -18.71 -16.43 -1.00
N ILE A 340 -18.78 -15.30 -0.30
CA ILE A 340 -19.79 -14.25 -0.53
C ILE A 340 -19.67 -13.73 -1.97
N VAL A 341 -18.46 -13.40 -2.40
CA VAL A 341 -18.23 -12.85 -3.74
C VAL A 341 -18.50 -13.90 -4.83
N ALA A 342 -18.16 -15.16 -4.58
CA ALA A 342 -18.51 -16.26 -5.49
C ALA A 342 -20.03 -16.36 -5.68
N ASP A 343 -20.80 -16.28 -4.60
CA ASP A 343 -22.26 -16.33 -4.63
C ASP A 343 -22.87 -15.11 -5.38
N LEU A 344 -22.31 -13.92 -5.20
CA LEU A 344 -22.73 -12.71 -5.93
C LEU A 344 -22.41 -12.77 -7.43
N LEU A 345 -21.32 -13.43 -7.81
CA LEU A 345 -20.96 -13.69 -9.20
C LEU A 345 -21.90 -14.73 -9.83
N GLU A 346 -22.09 -15.86 -9.16
CA GLU A 346 -22.93 -16.98 -9.65
C GLU A 346 -24.41 -16.61 -9.76
N SER A 347 -24.92 -15.79 -8.84
CA SER A 347 -26.30 -15.28 -8.90
C SER A 347 -26.51 -14.16 -9.93
N GLY A 348 -25.42 -13.60 -10.49
CA GLY A 348 -25.47 -12.47 -11.40
C GLY A 348 -25.76 -11.12 -10.74
N GLU A 349 -25.84 -11.04 -9.40
CA GLU A 349 -26.10 -9.80 -8.68
C GLU A 349 -24.96 -8.78 -8.87
N LEU A 350 -23.70 -9.24 -8.94
CA LEU A 350 -22.56 -8.37 -9.21
C LEU A 350 -22.65 -7.73 -10.61
N ASP A 351 -23.03 -8.51 -11.61
CA ASP A 351 -23.15 -8.06 -13.01
C ASP A 351 -24.32 -7.07 -13.17
N ALA A 352 -25.42 -7.37 -12.49
CA ALA A 352 -26.57 -6.47 -12.42
C ALA A 352 -26.20 -5.16 -11.71
N HIS A 353 -25.38 -5.21 -10.66
CA HIS A 353 -24.86 -4.03 -9.96
C HIS A 353 -23.92 -3.20 -10.83
N ALA A 354 -22.93 -3.83 -11.48
CA ALA A 354 -22.02 -3.19 -12.42
C ALA A 354 -22.78 -2.45 -13.54
N SER A 355 -23.82 -3.07 -14.08
CA SER A 355 -24.68 -2.46 -15.11
C SER A 355 -25.44 -1.22 -14.62
N ARG A 356 -25.84 -1.19 -13.35
CA ARG A 356 -26.46 0.00 -12.72
C ARG A 356 -25.44 1.10 -12.49
N GLN A 357 -24.28 0.75 -11.93
CA GLN A 357 -23.16 1.69 -11.69
C GLN A 357 -22.72 2.35 -13.00
N ARG A 358 -22.51 1.59 -14.08
CA ARG A 358 -22.12 2.11 -15.40
C ARG A 358 -23.05 3.22 -15.89
N ARG A 359 -24.37 3.10 -15.72
CA ARG A 359 -25.33 4.16 -16.11
C ARG A 359 -25.22 5.40 -15.24
N ARG A 360 -24.98 5.23 -13.94
CA ARG A 360 -24.83 6.35 -13.01
C ARG A 360 -23.51 7.10 -13.25
N TYR A 361 -22.43 6.36 -13.42
CA TYR A 361 -21.10 6.89 -13.71
C TYR A 361 -21.04 7.57 -15.08
N ALA A 362 -21.75 7.05 -16.10
CA ALA A 362 -21.89 7.74 -17.39
C ALA A 362 -22.49 9.14 -17.25
N ARG A 363 -23.48 9.32 -16.37
CA ARG A 363 -24.11 10.63 -16.09
C ARG A 363 -23.16 11.57 -15.35
N ARG A 364 -22.48 11.08 -14.30
CA ARG A 364 -21.48 11.86 -13.54
C ARG A 364 -20.33 12.32 -14.42
N ARG A 365 -19.82 11.43 -15.27
CA ARG A 365 -18.79 11.74 -16.26
C ARG A 365 -19.24 12.83 -17.24
N HIS A 366 -20.45 12.70 -17.79
CA HIS A 366 -20.98 13.68 -18.74
C HIS A 366 -21.15 15.06 -18.09
N ASP A 367 -21.67 15.11 -16.86
CA ASP A 367 -21.82 16.36 -16.10
C ASP A 367 -20.46 17.02 -15.83
N LEU A 368 -19.46 16.27 -15.34
CA LEU A 368 -18.11 16.80 -15.10
C LEU A 368 -17.42 17.27 -16.38
N ALA A 369 -17.55 16.52 -17.48
CA ALA A 369 -16.99 16.93 -18.76
C ALA A 369 -17.55 18.28 -19.20
N ASN A 370 -18.88 18.45 -19.14
CA ASN A 370 -19.53 19.71 -19.51
C ASN A 370 -19.14 20.87 -18.60
N ARG A 371 -18.91 20.62 -17.31
CA ARG A 371 -18.49 21.66 -16.36
C ARG A 371 -17.09 22.17 -16.67
N PHE A 372 -16.17 21.27 -16.99
CA PHE A 372 -14.77 21.65 -17.19
C PHE A 372 -14.43 22.13 -18.60
N ASP A 373 -15.28 21.87 -19.61
CA ASP A 373 -15.00 22.12 -21.03
C ASP A 373 -14.53 23.55 -21.32
N ASP A 374 -15.18 24.54 -20.71
CA ASP A 374 -14.88 25.97 -20.89
C ASP A 374 -14.06 26.59 -19.73
N THR A 375 -13.42 25.76 -18.89
CA THR A 375 -12.68 26.28 -17.74
C THR A 375 -11.35 26.92 -18.16
N PRO A 376 -11.13 28.23 -17.94
CA PRO A 376 -9.86 28.85 -18.24
C PRO A 376 -8.70 28.16 -17.52
N GLY A 377 -7.66 27.78 -18.27
CA GLY A 377 -6.48 27.09 -17.73
C GLY A 377 -6.53 25.57 -17.80
N VAL A 378 -7.69 24.99 -18.09
CA VAL A 378 -7.79 23.60 -18.55
C VAL A 378 -7.57 23.59 -20.06
N VAL A 379 -6.49 22.96 -20.50
CA VAL A 379 -6.12 22.87 -21.92
C VAL A 379 -6.80 21.69 -22.58
N ARG A 380 -7.00 20.61 -21.83
CA ARG A 380 -7.62 19.38 -22.33
C ARG A 380 -8.25 18.58 -21.20
N ILE A 381 -9.36 17.92 -21.51
CA ILE A 381 -9.95 16.89 -20.67
C ILE A 381 -9.68 15.53 -21.32
N SER A 382 -9.03 14.63 -20.59
CA SER A 382 -8.73 13.25 -20.99
C SER A 382 -9.31 12.27 -19.96
N GLY A 383 -9.20 10.95 -20.20
CA GLY A 383 -9.84 9.95 -19.31
C GLY A 383 -11.34 9.70 -19.53
N LEU A 384 -11.94 10.24 -20.59
CA LEU A 384 -13.41 10.25 -20.74
C LEU A 384 -14.01 8.97 -21.36
N ASP A 385 -13.23 8.10 -21.98
CA ASP A 385 -13.78 6.96 -22.73
C ASP A 385 -14.25 5.80 -21.84
N ALA A 386 -13.66 5.66 -20.65
CA ALA A 386 -13.95 4.61 -19.71
C ALA A 386 -13.60 5.02 -18.27
N GLY A 387 -13.70 4.07 -17.35
CA GLY A 387 -13.17 4.21 -16.01
C GLY A 387 -14.02 5.07 -15.09
N LEU A 388 -13.35 5.60 -14.06
CA LEU A 388 -13.98 6.26 -12.92
C LEU A 388 -13.40 7.64 -12.64
N HIS A 389 -12.49 8.13 -13.51
CA HIS A 389 -11.79 9.38 -13.35
C HIS A 389 -11.85 10.23 -14.60
N VAL A 390 -11.59 11.53 -14.43
CA VAL A 390 -11.25 12.45 -15.52
C VAL A 390 -9.90 13.10 -15.22
N THR A 391 -9.15 13.39 -16.27
CA THR A 391 -7.85 14.06 -16.16
C THR A 391 -7.97 15.44 -16.78
N LEU A 392 -7.76 16.47 -15.97
CA LEU A 392 -7.73 17.87 -16.40
C LEU A 392 -6.27 18.22 -16.67
N GLU A 393 -5.87 18.28 -17.94
CA GLU A 393 -4.56 18.77 -18.34
C GLU A 393 -4.58 20.29 -18.26
N LEU A 394 -3.68 20.85 -17.46
CA LEU A 394 -3.60 22.28 -17.18
C LEU A 394 -2.55 22.96 -18.05
N ASP A 395 -2.66 24.27 -18.19
CA ASP A 395 -1.61 25.12 -18.76
C ASP A 395 -0.29 24.91 -17.98
N GLU A 396 0.84 24.79 -18.69
CA GLU A 396 2.15 24.49 -18.11
C GLU A 396 2.60 25.53 -17.06
N ARG A 397 2.03 26.74 -17.10
CA ARG A 397 2.33 27.82 -16.16
C ARG A 397 1.66 27.66 -14.80
N LEU A 398 0.65 26.78 -14.69
CA LEU A 398 -0.02 26.49 -13.44
C LEU A 398 0.71 25.41 -12.64
N ASP A 399 0.85 25.60 -11.32
CA ASP A 399 1.42 24.58 -10.43
C ASP A 399 0.30 23.68 -9.89
N ALA A 400 0.15 22.49 -10.49
CA ALA A 400 -0.86 21.51 -10.08
C ALA A 400 -0.69 21.05 -8.61
N PRO A 401 0.53 20.74 -8.11
CA PRO A 401 0.75 20.54 -6.67
C PRO A 401 0.30 21.70 -5.78
N ALA A 402 0.48 22.96 -6.18
CA ALA A 402 -0.01 24.12 -5.41
C ALA A 402 -1.54 24.19 -5.40
N ILE A 403 -2.17 23.98 -6.56
CA ILE A 403 -3.63 23.91 -6.70
C ILE A 403 -4.20 22.78 -5.81
N GLN A 404 -3.58 21.59 -5.84
CA GLN A 404 -3.97 20.46 -4.98
C GLN A 404 -3.89 20.83 -3.50
N ARG A 405 -2.81 21.48 -3.04
CA ARG A 405 -2.67 21.93 -1.64
C ARG A 405 -3.76 22.93 -1.26
N GLN A 406 -4.10 23.86 -2.15
CA GLN A 406 -5.17 24.83 -1.91
C GLN A 406 -6.54 24.14 -1.81
N LEU A 407 -6.86 23.22 -2.73
CA LEU A 407 -8.10 22.42 -2.67
C LEU A 407 -8.18 21.58 -1.39
N LYS A 408 -7.06 20.96 -0.99
CA LYS A 408 -6.98 20.19 0.25
C LYS A 408 -7.30 21.05 1.48
N SER A 409 -6.85 22.31 1.51
CA SER A 409 -7.19 23.26 2.58
C SER A 409 -8.68 23.60 2.64
N GLN A 410 -9.41 23.43 1.54
CA GLN A 410 -10.86 23.59 1.44
C GLN A 410 -11.61 22.27 1.68
N GLY A 411 -10.90 21.19 2.06
CA GLY A 411 -11.48 19.88 2.32
C GLY A 411 -11.73 19.05 1.05
N ILE A 412 -11.15 19.40 -0.09
CA ILE A 412 -11.29 18.67 -1.37
C ILE A 412 -9.96 17.98 -1.69
N ALA A 413 -9.94 16.65 -1.75
CA ALA A 413 -8.78 15.88 -2.17
C ALA A 413 -8.86 15.53 -3.66
N VAL A 414 -7.80 15.81 -4.42
CA VAL A 414 -7.64 15.45 -5.84
C VAL A 414 -6.25 14.85 -6.08
N GLY A 415 -6.08 14.07 -7.14
CA GLY A 415 -4.75 13.61 -7.57
C GLY A 415 -4.09 14.61 -8.51
N THR A 416 -2.80 14.44 -8.76
CA THR A 416 -2.06 15.21 -9.77
C THR A 416 -1.34 14.29 -10.76
N LEU A 417 -1.03 14.81 -11.95
CA LEU A 417 -0.15 14.09 -12.89
C LEU A 417 1.27 13.94 -12.33
N HIS A 418 1.70 14.80 -11.40
CA HIS A 418 2.99 14.66 -10.71
C HIS A 418 3.07 13.36 -9.92
N ASP A 419 1.97 12.93 -9.31
CA ASP A 419 1.91 11.66 -8.57
C ASP A 419 2.11 10.45 -9.49
N CYS A 420 1.82 10.61 -10.79
CA CYS A 420 1.80 9.54 -11.78
C CYS A 420 3.11 9.41 -12.55
N HIS A 421 4.00 10.41 -12.50
CA HIS A 421 5.29 10.34 -13.15
C HIS A 421 6.34 9.66 -12.27
N LEU A 422 7.23 8.88 -12.89
CA LEU A 422 8.38 8.30 -12.19
C LEU A 422 9.36 9.38 -11.75
N ASP A 423 9.54 10.41 -12.57
CA ASP A 423 10.27 11.65 -12.25
C ASP A 423 9.28 12.83 -12.20
N PRO A 424 8.94 13.33 -11.00
CA PRO A 424 8.00 14.44 -10.86
C PRO A 424 8.47 15.73 -11.56
N THR A 425 9.76 15.89 -11.86
CA THR A 425 10.28 17.10 -12.53
C THR A 425 9.94 17.15 -14.02
N THR A 426 9.63 16.00 -14.63
CA THR A 426 9.18 15.90 -16.02
C THR A 426 7.66 15.89 -16.14
N ALA A 427 6.95 16.03 -15.02
CA ALA A 427 5.51 15.87 -14.98
C ALA A 427 4.79 17.05 -15.65
N ARG A 428 3.78 16.71 -16.44
CA ARG A 428 2.82 17.71 -16.94
C ARG A 428 1.98 18.25 -15.79
N GLN A 429 1.46 19.45 -15.98
CA GLN A 429 0.51 20.06 -15.06
C GLN A 429 -0.87 19.46 -15.30
N GLY A 430 -1.46 18.87 -14.26
CA GLY A 430 -2.77 18.26 -14.39
C GLY A 430 -3.34 17.75 -13.09
N LEU A 431 -4.67 17.74 -13.01
CA LEU A 431 -5.44 17.21 -11.90
C LEU A 431 -6.16 15.94 -12.33
N ILE A 432 -6.24 14.97 -11.42
CA ILE A 432 -6.99 13.73 -11.59
C ILE A 432 -8.17 13.78 -10.63
N VAL A 433 -9.38 13.69 -11.18
CA VAL A 433 -10.64 13.80 -10.44
C VAL A 433 -11.41 12.50 -10.56
N ILE A 434 -11.53 11.76 -9.45
CA ILE A 434 -12.31 10.53 -9.38
C ILE A 434 -13.76 10.85 -8.98
N TYR A 435 -14.71 10.39 -9.78
CA TYR A 435 -16.13 10.77 -9.65
C TYR A 435 -17.04 9.65 -9.16
N SER A 436 -16.51 8.45 -8.92
CA SER A 436 -17.31 7.25 -8.63
C SER A 436 -17.99 7.24 -7.26
N GLY A 437 -17.48 8.01 -6.29
CA GLY A 437 -17.97 8.02 -4.90
C GLY A 437 -19.03 9.07 -4.58
N HIS A 438 -19.23 10.06 -5.45
CA HIS A 438 -19.93 11.30 -5.09
C HIS A 438 -21.23 11.51 -5.87
N GLU A 439 -22.22 12.14 -5.24
CA GLU A 439 -23.45 12.53 -5.93
C GLU A 439 -23.23 13.74 -6.84
N LEU A 440 -24.16 13.99 -7.77
CA LEU A 440 -24.01 15.06 -8.76
C LEU A 440 -23.88 16.46 -8.12
N ASP A 441 -24.58 16.71 -7.02
CA ASP A 441 -24.52 18.01 -6.33
C ASP A 441 -23.17 18.23 -5.62
N ASP A 442 -22.57 17.15 -5.08
CA ASP A 442 -21.24 17.18 -4.50
C ASP A 442 -20.18 17.42 -5.57
N LEU A 443 -20.30 16.72 -6.71
CA LEU A 443 -19.43 16.90 -7.87
C LEU A 443 -19.55 18.31 -8.45
N ALA A 444 -20.76 18.87 -8.51
CA ALA A 444 -20.99 20.25 -8.93
C ALA A 444 -20.27 21.24 -8.01
N THR A 445 -20.41 21.05 -6.69
CA THR A 445 -19.75 21.88 -5.67
C THR A 445 -18.22 21.81 -5.82
N CYS A 446 -17.68 20.61 -5.98
CA CYS A 446 -16.25 20.42 -6.14
C CYS A 446 -15.72 20.99 -7.46
N ALA A 447 -16.46 20.84 -8.56
CA ALA A 447 -16.09 21.39 -9.86
C ALA A 447 -15.95 22.91 -9.78
N THR A 448 -16.93 23.61 -9.18
CA THR A 448 -16.85 25.06 -8.97
C THR A 448 -15.61 25.45 -8.17
N ALA A 449 -15.34 24.76 -7.06
CA ALA A 449 -14.14 25.05 -6.25
C ALA A 449 -12.83 24.83 -7.02
N ILE A 450 -12.75 23.76 -7.83
CA ILE A 450 -11.60 23.49 -8.72
C ILE A 450 -11.43 24.64 -9.73
N GLN A 451 -12.53 25.08 -10.37
CA GLN A 451 -12.51 26.19 -11.33
C GLN A 451 -12.06 27.51 -10.69
N ASP A 452 -12.55 27.82 -9.49
CA ASP A 452 -12.19 29.03 -8.75
C ASP A 452 -10.70 29.06 -8.38
N VAL A 453 -10.16 27.93 -7.93
CA VAL A 453 -8.74 27.80 -7.57
C VAL A 453 -7.85 27.92 -8.81
N ILE A 454 -8.21 27.25 -9.93
CA ILE A 454 -7.48 27.38 -11.20
C ILE A 454 -7.49 28.83 -11.67
N SER A 455 -8.66 29.49 -11.67
CA SER A 455 -8.81 30.88 -12.10
C SER A 455 -8.00 31.84 -11.23
N SER A 456 -7.97 31.61 -9.91
CA SER A 456 -7.18 32.40 -8.97
C SER A 456 -5.68 32.26 -9.24
N ALA A 457 -5.20 31.04 -9.47
CA ALA A 457 -3.80 30.77 -9.79
C ALA A 457 -3.34 31.49 -11.07
N GLN A 458 -4.20 31.54 -12.10
CA GLN A 458 -3.90 32.29 -13.33
C GLN A 458 -3.78 33.79 -13.11
N LEU A 459 -4.58 34.38 -12.21
CA LEU A 459 -4.53 35.80 -11.91
C LEU A 459 -3.24 36.17 -11.17
N THR A 460 -2.82 35.34 -10.21
CA THR A 460 -1.56 35.51 -9.49
C THR A 460 -0.36 35.45 -10.44
N GLU A 461 -0.33 34.46 -11.34
CA GLU A 461 0.74 34.31 -12.33
C GLU A 461 0.82 35.52 -13.29
N ARG A 462 -0.33 36.04 -13.74
CA ARG A 462 -0.39 37.26 -14.57
C ARG A 462 0.05 38.51 -13.81
N ALA A 463 -0.17 38.58 -12.50
CA ALA A 463 0.28 39.70 -11.67
C ALA A 463 1.80 39.65 -11.44
N ASP A 464 2.36 38.46 -11.23
CA ASP A 464 3.80 38.24 -11.10
C ASP A 464 4.55 38.59 -12.39
N LEU A 465 3.98 38.24 -13.56
CA LEU A 465 4.54 38.61 -14.88
C LEU A 465 4.45 40.11 -15.20
N ARG A 466 3.52 40.85 -14.58
CA ARG A 466 3.34 42.30 -14.74
C ARG A 466 4.18 43.12 -13.76
N SER A 467 4.79 42.49 -12.77
CA SER A 467 5.70 43.14 -11.84
C SER A 467 7.06 43.35 -12.52
N PRO A 468 7.61 44.59 -12.57
CA PRO A 468 8.93 44.81 -13.16
C PRO A 468 9.98 43.98 -12.38
N PRO A 469 11.02 43.45 -13.05
CA PRO A 469 12.04 42.67 -12.35
C PRO A 469 12.62 43.55 -11.25
N SER A 470 12.52 43.06 -10.01
CA SER A 470 13.14 43.75 -8.88
C SER A 470 14.61 43.94 -9.20
N THR A 471 15.07 45.19 -9.21
CA THR A 471 16.48 45.54 -9.28
C THR A 471 17.13 44.97 -8.03
N THR A 472 17.66 43.76 -8.16
CA THR A 472 18.54 43.17 -7.17
C THR A 472 19.73 44.12 -7.03
N GLN A 473 19.74 44.88 -5.93
CA GLN A 473 20.92 45.61 -5.50
C GLN A 473 22.05 44.60 -5.36
N ARG A 474 23.06 44.75 -6.23
CA ARG A 474 24.37 44.13 -6.05
C ARG A 474 24.84 44.43 -4.62
N PRO A 475 25.23 43.42 -3.82
CA PRO A 475 25.92 43.69 -2.57
C PRO A 475 27.25 44.40 -2.88
N PRO A 476 27.74 45.28 -1.99
CA PRO A 476 28.95 46.06 -2.26
C PRO A 476 30.19 45.16 -2.31
N PRO A 477 31.24 45.54 -3.07
CA PRO A 477 32.44 44.75 -3.22
C PRO A 477 33.30 44.83 -1.95
N ASN A 478 33.49 43.72 -1.26
CA ASN A 478 34.49 43.63 -0.20
C ASN A 478 35.89 43.44 -0.80
N HIS A 479 36.76 44.41 -0.53
CA HIS A 479 38.19 44.39 -0.84
C HIS A 479 38.97 43.41 0.04
N VAL A 480 40.02 42.89 -0.58
CA VAL A 480 41.03 41.89 -0.20
C VAL A 480 41.93 42.28 0.99
N TYR A 481 42.40 41.24 1.72
CA TYR A 481 43.71 41.00 2.41
C TYR A 481 43.52 40.53 3.89
N ARG A 482 44.22 39.55 4.48
CA ARG A 482 45.44 38.75 4.18
C ARG A 482 45.49 37.52 5.13
N ALA A 483 46.27 36.53 4.72
CA ALA A 483 46.60 35.24 5.36
C ALA A 483 47.13 35.27 6.79
N ILE A 484 46.93 34.17 7.56
CA ILE A 484 47.91 33.60 8.51
C ILE A 484 47.81 32.04 8.60
N SER A 485 48.84 31.39 8.03
CA SER A 485 49.56 30.14 8.36
C SER A 485 48.89 28.84 8.87
N SER A 486 49.27 27.77 8.16
CA SER A 486 49.46 26.38 8.61
C SER A 486 50.54 26.23 9.70
N PRO A 487 50.63 25.06 10.36
CA PRO A 487 51.92 24.49 10.73
C PRO A 487 52.15 23.13 10.06
N SER A 488 53.38 22.93 9.60
CA SER A 488 53.89 21.65 9.11
C SER A 488 54.94 21.10 10.08
N ARG A 489 54.92 19.76 10.21
CA ARG A 489 56.00 18.79 10.49
C ARG A 489 57.13 19.11 11.48
N ASN A 490 57.52 18.09 12.25
CA ASN A 490 58.94 17.71 12.30
C ASN A 490 59.17 16.21 12.52
N GLU A 491 60.29 15.74 11.95
CA GLU A 491 60.77 14.38 11.74
C GLU A 491 61.72 13.83 12.83
N SER A 492 62.19 12.58 12.59
CA SER A 492 63.34 11.81 13.12
C SER A 492 63.05 10.88 14.32
N GLN A 493 63.53 9.63 14.44
CA GLN A 493 64.57 8.86 13.72
C GLN A 493 64.51 7.36 14.16
N GLN A 494 64.97 6.45 13.28
CA GLN A 494 65.68 5.15 13.53
C GLN A 494 65.02 3.97 14.28
N ASP A 495 64.79 2.82 13.58
CA ASP A 495 65.69 1.64 13.49
C ASP A 495 64.92 0.32 13.25
N THR A 496 65.38 -0.46 12.26
CA THR A 496 65.07 -1.87 11.98
C THR A 496 65.85 -2.80 12.95
N PRO A 497 65.39 -4.04 13.24
CA PRO A 497 65.65 -5.21 12.36
C PRO A 497 64.44 -6.16 12.23
N GLU A 498 64.16 -6.69 11.04
CA GLU A 498 64.50 -8.05 10.58
C GLU A 498 64.05 -9.22 11.48
N GLN A 499 63.13 -10.03 10.94
CA GLN A 499 63.00 -11.51 10.95
C GLN A 499 61.53 -11.80 10.57
N GLY A 500 61.19 -12.31 9.39
CA GLY A 500 61.66 -13.54 8.77
C GLY A 500 60.80 -14.71 9.28
N PHE A 501 59.83 -15.18 8.48
CA PHE A 501 59.61 -16.61 8.17
C PHE A 501 58.33 -16.83 7.33
N ASP A 502 58.54 -17.57 6.24
CA ASP A 502 57.58 -18.21 5.35
C ASP A 502 56.69 -19.28 6.00
N GLY A 503 55.61 -19.62 5.30
CA GLY A 503 54.86 -20.88 5.41
C GLY A 503 53.36 -20.64 5.60
N GLY A 504 52.48 -20.85 4.63
CA GLY A 504 52.25 -22.13 3.93
C GLY A 504 51.26 -22.96 4.74
N GLY A 505 50.01 -23.11 4.29
CA GLY A 505 49.04 -23.91 5.06
C GLY A 505 47.60 -23.91 4.55
N ASN A 506 47.39 -24.58 3.43
CA ASN A 506 46.11 -25.09 2.93
C ASN A 506 45.42 -25.99 3.99
N TRP A 507 44.11 -25.82 4.24
CA TRP A 507 43.26 -26.89 4.81
C TRP A 507 41.84 -26.83 4.25
N ALA A 508 41.48 -27.93 3.60
CA ALA A 508 40.14 -28.29 3.17
C ALA A 508 39.42 -29.11 4.27
N ALA A 509 38.09 -29.05 4.21
CA ALA A 509 37.08 -30.08 4.48
C ALA A 509 37.03 -30.82 5.84
N THR A 510 35.84 -30.76 6.46
CA THR A 510 34.97 -31.79 7.08
C THR A 510 34.14 -31.07 8.16
N SER A 511 32.82 -31.21 8.32
CA SER A 511 31.84 -32.27 8.02
C SER A 511 30.47 -31.68 7.69
#